data_AF-A0A9D1HWC8-F1
#
_entry.id   AF-A0A9D1HWC8-F1
#
_cell.length_a   1.000
_cell.length_b   1.000
_cell.length_c   1.000
_cell.angle_alpha   90.00
_cell.angle_beta   90.00
_cell.angle_gamma   90.00
#
_symmetry.space_group_name_H-M   'P 1'
#
loop_
_entity.id
_entity.type
_entity.pdbx_description
1 polymer ?
#
loop_
_entity_poly.entity_id
_entity_poly.type
_entity_poly.pdbx_seq_one_letter_code
_entity_poly.pdbx_strand_id
1 'polypeptide(L)'
;MKKLDEVRNVLQYYVLANKLQTTITDDQNNYSIADHLYGSMILAVAMNETDQLGKVFRMMILDDFQKLYPYRLYVLKSGNSFERELNEFHKLQTKEARLAFKYKLLDLSFAEAMLEGKELDDEQKINMARSILKDACDCSLEEMDEIYRFYALHAKLKHKVRTGWDQNHWNIKTKRLERVSEHVVKTMMLALLMESEFQYPLDMDRILQMLIIHETGETLIGDITPFDGVTDEQKKEIEHQAMTKAVGRLSYRDALLDMLFEFDEGKTDEARFAYFCDKLDADLQAKIYQDQKLQHSLNDQSDNVVFANEKAQKIKENGASTAFDIWYAFDHEIYKDDQKFPEFSMLFKMARDNNLFHLHEGVLKEKVELTEKEHESLTNLITSEVNALYEDDNVDCVYMTSEREEQKEKGSIRVTVLLKNGVLHFPYREMIDRINCTMDKKNSTEIDLYFKYGHVQDNLMVAFKPQDTIRIERLAVSDILFDKSGETTRIQNCVKNQSNLNQHYLVDYVPPISETTKRKLKMKI
;
A
#
# COMPACT_ATOMS: atom_id res chain seq x y z
N MET A 1 15.07 -10.00 -6.91
CA MET A 1 14.58 -10.39 -5.56
C MET A 1 14.66 -9.26 -4.54
N LYS A 2 15.83 -8.64 -4.29
CA LYS A 2 15.98 -7.56 -3.29
C LYS A 2 14.93 -6.44 -3.36
N LYS A 3 14.66 -5.90 -4.57
CA LYS A 3 13.61 -4.88 -4.77
C LYS A 3 12.19 -5.38 -4.43
N LEU A 4 11.89 -6.66 -4.63
CA LEU A 4 10.58 -7.23 -4.29
C LEU A 4 10.43 -7.43 -2.78
N ASP A 5 11.50 -7.81 -2.07
CA ASP A 5 11.49 -7.89 -0.61
C ASP A 5 11.29 -6.50 0.01
N GLU A 6 11.95 -5.47 -0.53
CA GLU A 6 11.77 -4.06 -0.14
C GLU A 6 10.31 -3.61 -0.33
N VAL A 7 9.74 -3.84 -1.51
CA VAL A 7 8.32 -3.56 -1.81
C VAL A 7 7.40 -4.31 -0.85
N ARG A 8 7.66 -5.61 -0.60
CA ARG A 8 6.89 -6.42 0.35
C ARG A 8 6.93 -5.79 1.73
N ASN A 9 8.11 -5.40 2.19
CA ASN A 9 8.31 -4.79 3.50
C ASN A 9 7.50 -3.49 3.59
N VAL A 10 7.59 -2.59 2.61
CA VAL A 10 6.79 -1.35 2.60
C VAL A 10 5.29 -1.66 2.71
N LEU A 11 4.74 -2.51 1.83
CA LEU A 11 3.31 -2.83 1.86
C LEU A 11 2.87 -3.52 3.15
N GLN A 12 3.66 -4.48 3.64
CA GLN A 12 3.36 -5.21 4.86
C GLN A 12 3.36 -4.27 6.07
N TYR A 13 4.37 -3.41 6.19
CA TYR A 13 4.46 -2.45 7.30
C TYR A 13 3.44 -1.33 7.17
N TYR A 14 3.06 -0.94 5.97
CA TYR A 14 1.96 0.00 5.74
C TYR A 14 0.64 -0.56 6.30
N VAL A 15 0.32 -1.83 6.03
CA VAL A 15 -0.88 -2.50 6.58
C VAL A 15 -0.84 -2.56 8.11
N LEU A 16 0.34 -2.79 8.71
CA LEU A 16 0.50 -2.71 10.16
C LEU A 16 0.30 -1.28 10.66
N ALA A 17 0.89 -0.29 9.99
CA ALA A 17 0.77 1.12 10.35
C ALA A 17 -0.68 1.64 10.29
N ASN A 18 -1.52 1.05 9.44
CA ASN A 18 -2.96 1.32 9.40
C ASN A 18 -3.68 1.05 10.76
N LYS A 19 -3.02 0.36 11.70
CA LYS A 19 -3.54 0.21 13.07
C LYS A 19 -3.39 1.45 13.93
N LEU A 20 -2.49 2.38 13.59
CA LEU A 20 -2.43 3.70 14.25
C LEU A 20 -3.74 4.46 14.03
N GLN A 21 -4.29 4.39 12.83
CA GLN A 21 -5.59 4.95 12.48
C GLN A 21 -6.77 4.24 13.16
N THR A 22 -6.75 2.91 13.21
CA THR A 22 -7.94 2.15 13.64
C THR A 22 -7.98 1.84 15.14
N THR A 23 -6.90 2.10 15.89
CA THR A 23 -6.85 1.93 17.34
C THR A 23 -7.30 3.22 18.04
N ILE A 24 -8.48 3.19 18.65
CA ILE A 24 -9.02 4.28 19.46
C ILE A 24 -8.35 4.27 20.84
N THR A 25 -7.84 5.43 21.27
CA THR A 25 -7.19 5.60 22.58
C THR A 25 -7.84 6.68 23.44
N ASP A 26 -8.70 7.51 22.85
CA ASP A 26 -9.53 8.47 23.56
C ASP A 26 -10.98 8.29 23.08
N ASP A 27 -11.75 7.54 23.89
CA ASP A 27 -13.13 7.20 23.60
C ASP A 27 -14.06 8.42 23.62
N GLN A 28 -13.73 9.47 24.40
CA GLN A 28 -14.59 10.63 24.57
C GLN A 28 -14.59 11.52 23.32
N ASN A 29 -13.42 11.69 22.71
CA ASN A 29 -13.27 12.39 21.44
C ASN A 29 -13.37 11.46 20.22
N ASN A 30 -13.39 10.14 20.44
CA ASN A 30 -13.27 9.11 19.41
C ASN A 30 -11.99 9.34 18.57
N TYR A 31 -10.87 9.62 19.24
CA TYR A 31 -9.56 9.82 18.63
C TYR A 31 -8.77 8.52 18.59
N SER A 32 -8.16 8.27 17.43
CA SER A 32 -7.18 7.22 17.25
C SER A 32 -5.80 7.62 17.74
N ILE A 33 -4.87 6.66 17.76
CA ILE A 33 -3.44 6.96 17.95
C ILE A 33 -2.97 7.96 16.89
N ALA A 34 -3.38 7.80 15.64
CA ALA A 34 -3.05 8.73 14.56
C ALA A 34 -3.59 10.15 14.81
N ASP A 35 -4.81 10.29 15.34
CA ASP A 35 -5.36 11.60 15.69
C ASP A 35 -4.50 12.33 16.75
N HIS A 36 -4.01 11.62 17.77
CA HIS A 36 -3.11 12.20 18.78
C HIS A 36 -1.71 12.51 18.25
N LEU A 37 -1.15 11.62 17.42
CA LEU A 37 0.13 11.87 16.74
C LEU A 37 0.05 13.13 15.87
N TYR A 38 -1.03 13.28 15.10
CA TYR A 38 -1.28 14.45 14.28
C TYR A 38 -1.29 15.73 15.12
N GLY A 39 -2.10 15.78 16.19
CA GLY A 39 -2.18 16.98 17.04
C GLY A 39 -0.85 17.31 17.74
N SER A 40 -0.09 16.28 18.17
CA SER A 40 1.26 16.46 18.74
C SER A 40 2.22 17.08 17.72
N MET A 41 2.19 16.63 16.47
CA MET A 41 3.05 17.16 15.42
C MET A 41 2.63 18.57 14.99
N ILE A 42 1.33 18.89 14.99
CA ILE A 42 0.84 20.25 14.75
C ILE A 42 1.32 21.23 15.82
N LEU A 43 1.36 20.83 17.09
CA LEU A 43 1.94 21.66 18.15
C LEU A 43 3.45 21.86 17.95
N ALA A 44 4.15 20.81 17.54
CA ALA A 44 5.57 20.88 17.25
C ALA A 44 5.90 21.84 16.10
N VAL A 45 5.07 21.84 15.04
CA VAL A 45 5.09 22.85 13.98
C VAL A 45 4.82 24.23 14.59
N ALA A 46 3.67 24.46 15.23
CA ALA A 46 3.30 25.78 15.74
C ALA A 46 4.36 26.41 16.67
N MET A 47 5.02 25.61 17.50
CA MET A 47 6.02 26.07 18.47
C MET A 47 7.45 26.17 17.89
N ASN A 48 7.79 25.36 16.88
CA ASN A 48 9.05 25.39 16.12
C ASN A 48 10.34 25.54 16.96
N GLU A 49 10.49 24.70 17.98
CA GLU A 49 11.59 24.80 18.93
C GLU A 49 12.89 24.09 18.50
N THR A 50 12.94 23.47 17.31
CA THR A 50 14.12 22.79 16.79
C THR A 50 14.14 22.78 15.26
N ASP A 51 15.33 22.80 14.66
CA ASP A 51 15.53 22.68 13.22
C ASP A 51 15.44 21.22 12.73
N GLN A 52 15.19 20.26 13.63
CA GLN A 52 15.07 18.82 13.34
C GLN A 52 13.65 18.31 13.64
N LEU A 53 12.62 19.01 13.16
CA LEU A 53 11.23 18.65 13.42
C LEU A 53 10.87 17.26 12.89
N GLY A 54 11.39 16.87 11.72
CA GLY A 54 11.21 15.54 11.17
C GLY A 54 11.75 14.43 12.09
N LYS A 55 12.86 14.66 12.82
CA LYS A 55 13.33 13.73 13.86
C LYS A 55 12.34 13.61 15.03
N VAL A 56 11.77 14.73 15.48
CA VAL A 56 10.72 14.75 16.52
C VAL A 56 9.50 13.94 16.08
N PHE A 57 9.04 14.15 14.85
CA PHE A 57 7.89 13.44 14.27
C PHE A 57 8.15 11.94 14.17
N ARG A 58 9.31 11.56 13.63
CA ARG A 58 9.73 10.18 13.49
C ARG A 58 9.80 9.46 14.84
N MET A 59 10.35 10.10 15.88
CA MET A 59 10.35 9.54 17.24
C MET A 59 8.94 9.23 17.75
N MET A 60 7.99 10.15 17.55
CA MET A 60 6.60 9.95 18.01
C MET A 60 5.89 8.83 17.23
N ILE A 61 5.99 8.83 15.90
CA ILE A 61 5.36 7.83 15.03
C ILE A 61 5.93 6.43 15.34
N LEU A 62 7.26 6.30 15.40
CA LEU A 62 7.91 5.02 15.67
C LEU A 62 7.59 4.49 17.07
N ASP A 63 7.49 5.37 18.07
CA ASP A 63 7.18 4.97 19.45
C ASP A 63 5.80 4.32 19.55
N ASP A 64 4.78 4.95 18.96
CA ASP A 64 3.43 4.40 19.01
C ASP A 64 3.26 3.19 18.07
N PHE A 65 3.95 3.16 16.93
CA PHE A 65 4.01 1.96 16.10
C PHE A 65 4.63 0.77 16.85
N GLN A 66 5.74 0.98 17.55
CA GLN A 66 6.42 -0.07 18.31
C GLN A 66 5.58 -0.59 19.49
N LYS A 67 4.74 0.23 20.11
CA LYS A 67 3.81 -0.23 21.16
C LYS A 67 2.77 -1.20 20.62
N LEU A 68 2.27 -0.97 19.41
CA LEU A 68 1.36 -1.90 18.74
C LEU A 68 2.09 -3.16 18.25
N TYR A 69 3.34 -3.00 17.81
CA TYR A 69 4.13 -4.04 17.15
C TYR A 69 5.56 -4.14 17.68
N PRO A 70 5.74 -4.69 18.90
CA PRO A 70 7.06 -4.82 19.50
C PRO A 70 8.02 -5.60 18.61
N TYR A 71 9.26 -5.12 18.53
CA TYR A 71 10.34 -5.73 17.76
C TYR A 71 10.05 -5.86 16.26
N ARG A 72 9.12 -5.13 15.65
CA ARG A 72 8.97 -5.24 14.18
C ARG A 72 9.99 -4.41 13.41
N LEU A 73 10.49 -3.31 13.97
CA LEU A 73 11.36 -2.39 13.22
C LEU A 73 12.68 -3.00 12.73
N TYR A 74 13.23 -4.05 13.38
CA TYR A 74 14.52 -4.65 12.98
C TYR A 74 14.53 -5.25 11.57
N VAL A 75 13.36 -5.56 11.00
CA VAL A 75 13.24 -6.14 9.65
C VAL A 75 13.51 -5.10 8.58
N LEU A 76 13.22 -3.84 8.87
CA LEU A 76 13.44 -2.71 7.97
C LEU A 76 14.94 -2.41 7.87
N LYS A 77 15.41 -1.94 6.71
CA LYS A 77 16.83 -1.60 6.51
C LYS A 77 17.29 -0.49 7.46
N SER A 78 16.46 0.53 7.70
CA SER A 78 16.72 1.60 8.68
C SER A 78 16.40 1.19 10.13
N GLY A 79 16.00 -0.06 10.38
CA GLY A 79 15.54 -0.57 11.68
C GLY A 79 16.51 -0.31 12.84
N ASN A 80 17.81 -0.57 12.64
CA ASN A 80 18.83 -0.29 13.66
C ASN A 80 18.94 1.21 13.98
N SER A 81 18.69 2.08 12.99
CA SER A 81 18.70 3.54 13.21
C SER A 81 17.46 3.97 14.00
N PHE A 82 16.28 3.46 13.61
CA PHE A 82 15.02 3.70 14.29
C PHE A 82 15.06 3.25 15.76
N GLU A 83 15.61 2.08 16.06
CA GLU A 83 15.77 1.60 17.44
C GLU A 83 16.70 2.49 18.27
N ARG A 84 17.75 3.07 17.68
CA ARG A 84 18.61 4.04 18.41
C ARG A 84 17.84 5.30 18.76
N GLU A 85 17.06 5.84 17.82
CA GLU A 85 16.22 7.02 18.08
C GLU A 85 15.14 6.74 19.12
N LEU A 86 14.53 5.55 19.11
CA LEU A 86 13.58 5.15 20.14
C LEU A 86 14.23 5.04 21.51
N ASN A 87 15.45 4.49 21.59
CA ASN A 87 16.21 4.47 22.83
C ASN A 87 16.54 5.88 23.33
N GLU A 88 16.87 6.83 22.44
CA GLU A 88 17.03 8.24 22.79
C GLU A 88 15.73 8.84 23.33
N PHE A 89 14.61 8.55 22.66
CA PHE A 89 13.27 9.00 23.03
C PHE A 89 12.84 8.49 24.40
N HIS A 90 12.88 7.17 24.63
CA HIS A 90 12.47 6.54 25.89
C HIS A 90 13.32 6.98 27.09
N LYS A 91 14.57 7.39 26.85
CA LYS A 91 15.48 7.89 27.89
C LYS A 91 15.50 9.42 27.97
N LEU A 92 14.72 10.13 27.15
CA LEU A 92 14.67 11.59 27.06
C LEU A 92 16.06 12.23 26.91
N GLN A 93 16.95 11.57 26.17
CA GLN A 93 18.38 11.91 26.12
C GLN A 93 18.65 13.20 25.35
N THR A 94 18.03 13.35 24.19
CA THR A 94 18.25 14.48 23.28
C THR A 94 17.22 15.59 23.49
N LYS A 95 17.48 16.76 22.89
CA LYS A 95 16.51 17.86 22.88
C LYS A 95 15.23 17.42 22.15
N GLU A 96 15.39 16.77 21.00
CA GLU A 96 14.31 16.26 20.15
C GLU A 96 13.45 15.24 20.89
N ALA A 97 14.07 14.33 21.66
CA ALA A 97 13.36 13.36 22.50
C ALA A 97 12.47 14.04 23.55
N ARG A 98 13.00 15.07 24.23
CA ARG A 98 12.24 15.85 25.23
C ARG A 98 11.12 16.65 24.59
N LEU A 99 11.35 17.23 23.41
CA LEU A 99 10.33 17.93 22.64
C LEU A 99 9.22 16.98 22.18
N ALA A 100 9.56 15.82 21.62
CA ALA A 100 8.58 14.81 21.24
C ALA A 100 7.69 14.39 22.41
N PHE A 101 8.29 14.17 23.59
CA PHE A 101 7.53 13.84 24.80
C PHE A 101 6.63 15.00 25.25
N LYS A 102 7.17 16.23 25.25
CA LYS A 102 6.43 17.46 25.57
C LYS A 102 5.20 17.62 24.67
N TYR A 103 5.33 17.48 23.36
CA TYR A 103 4.23 17.68 22.44
C TYR A 103 3.14 16.60 22.57
N LYS A 104 3.52 15.35 22.87
CA LYS A 104 2.54 14.29 23.21
C LYS A 104 1.73 14.64 24.45
N LEU A 105 2.37 15.18 25.49
CA LEU A 105 1.65 15.62 26.69
C LEU A 105 0.75 16.82 26.41
N LEU A 106 1.23 17.79 25.63
CA LEU A 106 0.45 18.97 25.28
C LEU A 106 -0.79 18.61 24.47
N ASP A 107 -0.71 17.72 23.48
CA ASP A 107 -1.90 17.30 22.72
C ASP A 107 -2.95 16.66 23.63
N LEU A 108 -2.54 15.84 24.62
CA LEU A 108 -3.47 15.28 25.60
C LEU A 108 -4.16 16.38 26.42
N SER A 109 -3.39 17.34 26.95
CA SER A 109 -3.94 18.47 27.70
C SER A 109 -4.88 19.33 26.85
N PHE A 110 -4.53 19.58 25.59
CA PHE A 110 -5.39 20.33 24.67
C PHE A 110 -6.66 19.56 24.28
N ALA A 111 -6.56 18.25 24.05
CA ALA A 111 -7.72 17.41 23.73
C ALA A 111 -8.72 17.36 24.88
N GLU A 112 -8.23 17.20 26.12
CA GLU A 112 -9.06 17.27 27.34
C GLU A 112 -9.68 18.65 27.50
N ALA A 113 -8.88 19.71 27.39
CA ALA A 113 -9.34 21.09 27.50
C ALA A 113 -10.40 21.44 26.43
N MET A 114 -10.22 21.02 25.18
CA MET A 114 -11.21 21.25 24.12
C MET A 114 -12.52 20.49 24.37
N LEU A 115 -12.45 19.32 25.00
CA LEU A 115 -13.62 18.53 25.36
C LEU A 115 -14.41 19.18 26.51
N GLU A 116 -13.73 19.59 27.58
CA GLU A 116 -14.33 20.29 28.73
C GLU A 116 -14.86 21.68 28.31
N GLY A 117 -14.12 22.33 27.42
CA GLY A 117 -14.37 23.69 26.97
C GLY A 117 -15.37 23.84 25.83
N LYS A 118 -16.13 22.79 25.47
CA LYS A 118 -17.06 22.84 24.32
C LYS A 118 -18.04 24.01 24.38
N GLU A 119 -18.59 24.27 25.57
CA GLU A 119 -19.57 25.34 25.84
C GLU A 119 -18.94 26.70 26.17
N LEU A 120 -17.60 26.78 26.24
CA LEU A 120 -16.90 28.03 26.53
C LEU A 120 -16.87 28.94 25.31
N ASP A 121 -16.86 30.25 25.55
CA ASP A 121 -16.59 31.24 24.50
C ASP A 121 -15.12 31.25 24.07
N ASP A 122 -14.82 31.98 23.00
CA ASP A 122 -13.47 32.02 22.42
C ASP A 122 -12.44 32.64 23.39
N GLU A 123 -12.82 33.63 24.20
CA GLU A 123 -11.92 34.28 25.16
C GLU A 123 -11.54 33.31 26.29
N GLN A 124 -12.52 32.57 26.82
CA GLN A 124 -12.33 31.54 27.82
C GLN A 124 -11.44 30.41 27.30
N LYS A 125 -11.65 29.96 26.06
CA LYS A 125 -10.82 28.95 25.39
C LYS A 125 -9.37 29.41 25.25
N ILE A 126 -9.15 30.66 24.85
CA ILE A 126 -7.81 31.26 24.75
C ILE A 126 -7.14 31.31 26.13
N ASN A 127 -7.85 31.73 27.17
CA ASN A 127 -7.27 31.80 28.52
C ASN A 127 -6.88 30.41 29.06
N MET A 128 -7.69 29.39 28.78
CA MET A 128 -7.36 28.01 29.11
C MET A 128 -6.12 27.53 28.34
N ALA A 129 -6.04 27.80 27.04
CA ALA A 129 -4.87 27.48 26.21
C ALA A 129 -3.60 28.17 26.71
N ARG A 130 -3.68 29.46 27.07
CA ARG A 130 -2.57 30.21 27.70
C ARG A 130 -2.11 29.55 29.00
N SER A 131 -3.05 29.06 29.83
CA SER A 131 -2.70 28.36 31.07
C SER A 131 -1.92 27.07 30.79
N ILE A 132 -2.25 26.34 29.73
CA ILE A 132 -1.52 25.13 29.31
C ILE A 132 -0.14 25.51 28.77
N LEU A 133 -0.05 26.56 27.94
CA LEU A 133 1.18 26.95 27.25
C LEU A 133 2.18 27.70 28.13
N LYS A 134 1.72 28.38 29.19
CA LYS A 134 2.54 29.23 30.05
C LYS A 134 3.78 28.52 30.62
N ASP A 135 3.62 27.25 30.99
CA ASP A 135 4.72 26.45 31.55
C ASP A 135 5.42 25.59 30.47
N ALA A 136 4.92 25.65 29.24
CA ALA A 136 5.39 24.83 28.13
C ALA A 136 6.28 25.59 27.15
N CYS A 137 6.00 26.85 26.81
CA CYS A 137 6.86 27.69 25.97
C CYS A 137 7.38 28.90 26.75
N ASP A 138 8.56 29.39 26.38
CA ASP A 138 8.97 30.77 26.68
C ASP A 138 8.52 31.66 25.52
N CYS A 139 7.21 31.95 25.47
CA CYS A 139 6.60 32.73 24.39
C CYS A 139 5.64 33.82 24.92
N SER A 140 5.43 34.88 24.13
CA SER A 140 4.50 35.96 24.45
C SER A 140 3.05 35.48 24.45
N LEU A 141 2.14 36.26 25.06
CA LEU A 141 0.70 35.94 25.04
C LEU A 141 0.15 35.90 23.60
N GLU A 142 0.65 36.76 22.72
CA GLU A 142 0.24 36.81 21.32
C GLU A 142 0.71 35.56 20.54
N GLU A 143 1.92 35.07 20.83
CA GLU A 143 2.41 33.81 20.26
C GLU A 143 1.62 32.61 20.79
N MET A 144 1.29 32.58 22.08
CA MET A 144 0.44 31.53 22.66
C MET A 144 -0.94 31.48 21.98
N ASP A 145 -1.53 32.64 21.71
CA ASP A 145 -2.83 32.74 21.03
C ASP A 145 -2.74 32.20 19.60
N GLU A 146 -1.67 32.52 18.87
CA GLU A 146 -1.46 32.02 17.50
C GLU A 146 -1.16 30.51 17.47
N ILE A 147 -0.39 29.99 18.43
CA ILE A 147 -0.18 28.54 18.60
C ILE A 147 -1.51 27.84 18.83
N TYR A 148 -2.33 28.35 19.76
CA TYR A 148 -3.64 27.79 20.02
C TYR A 148 -4.56 27.87 18.80
N ARG A 149 -4.62 29.02 18.13
CA ARG A 149 -5.44 29.21 16.92
C ARG A 149 -5.05 28.21 15.84
N PHE A 150 -3.75 28.03 15.59
CA PHE A 150 -3.26 27.07 14.61
C PHE A 150 -3.63 25.64 15.00
N TYR A 151 -3.40 25.23 16.25
CA TYR A 151 -3.79 23.91 16.75
C TYR A 151 -5.31 23.68 16.66
N ALA A 152 -6.13 24.65 17.09
CA ALA A 152 -7.59 24.55 17.07
C ALA A 152 -8.17 24.46 15.67
N LEU A 153 -7.55 25.09 14.67
CA LEU A 153 -7.93 24.91 13.27
C LEU A 153 -7.65 23.48 12.80
N HIS A 154 -6.46 22.95 13.08
CA HIS A 154 -6.08 21.59 12.66
C HIS A 154 -6.79 20.50 13.47
N ALA A 155 -7.21 20.78 14.70
CA ALA A 155 -8.04 19.87 15.49
C ALA A 155 -9.37 19.54 14.79
N LYS A 156 -9.86 20.41 13.89
CA LYS A 156 -11.03 20.10 13.03
C LYS A 156 -10.75 18.92 12.09
N LEU A 157 -9.50 18.76 11.63
CA LEU A 157 -9.10 17.66 10.75
C LEU A 157 -9.08 16.30 11.49
N LYS A 158 -8.94 16.32 12.83
CA LYS A 158 -9.14 15.14 13.70
C LYS A 158 -10.60 14.67 13.77
N HIS A 159 -11.53 15.40 13.16
CA HIS A 159 -12.95 15.02 13.04
C HIS A 159 -13.48 15.02 11.61
N LYS A 160 -12.72 15.60 10.66
CA LYS A 160 -13.10 15.67 9.25
C LYS A 160 -12.85 14.32 8.60
N VAL A 161 -13.93 13.62 8.26
CA VAL A 161 -13.88 12.43 7.39
C VAL A 161 -13.36 12.86 6.01
N ARG A 162 -12.46 12.05 5.45
CA ARG A 162 -11.99 12.18 4.06
C ARG A 162 -13.17 12.00 3.11
N THR A 163 -13.49 13.05 2.36
CA THR A 163 -14.73 13.21 1.59
C THR A 163 -14.89 12.06 0.58
N GLY A 164 -13.81 11.59 -0.02
CA GLY A 164 -13.83 10.45 -0.95
C GLY A 164 -14.44 9.16 -0.39
N TRP A 165 -14.38 8.90 0.91
CA TRP A 165 -14.90 7.65 1.49
C TRP A 165 -16.36 7.71 1.95
N ASP A 166 -16.96 8.91 1.95
CA ASP A 166 -18.30 9.14 2.48
C ASP A 166 -19.42 8.48 1.63
N GLN A 167 -20.65 8.56 2.11
CA GLN A 167 -21.80 7.93 1.44
C GLN A 167 -22.16 8.52 0.06
N ASN A 168 -21.70 9.74 -0.26
CA ASN A 168 -21.96 10.39 -1.54
C ASN A 168 -20.90 10.04 -2.60
N HIS A 169 -19.72 9.63 -2.15
CA HIS A 169 -18.60 9.17 -2.97
C HIS A 169 -18.49 7.64 -2.91
N TRP A 170 -17.37 7.07 -2.47
CA TRP A 170 -17.12 5.63 -2.54
C TRP A 170 -17.97 4.78 -1.58
N ASN A 171 -18.72 5.42 -0.68
CA ASN A 171 -19.70 4.81 0.21
C ASN A 171 -19.14 3.59 0.94
N ILE A 172 -18.06 3.75 1.71
CA ILE A 172 -17.40 2.60 2.35
C ILE A 172 -18.24 2.06 3.51
N LYS A 173 -18.45 0.73 3.56
CA LYS A 173 -19.24 -0.01 4.57
C LYS A 173 -18.53 -0.13 5.91
N THR A 174 -18.20 0.98 6.55
CA THR A 174 -17.57 0.99 7.87
C THR A 174 -18.29 1.93 8.82
N LYS A 175 -18.21 1.64 10.12
CA LYS A 175 -18.72 2.52 11.17
C LYS A 175 -17.84 3.75 11.40
N ARG A 176 -16.57 3.67 11.00
CA ARG A 176 -15.60 4.74 11.15
C ARG A 176 -14.78 4.83 9.87
N LEU A 177 -14.98 5.92 9.14
CA LEU A 177 -14.21 6.28 7.96
C LEU A 177 -12.90 6.94 8.39
N GLU A 178 -11.93 6.91 7.48
CA GLU A 178 -10.71 7.67 7.63
C GLU A 178 -10.98 9.16 7.79
N ARG A 179 -10.20 9.79 8.67
CA ARG A 179 -10.14 11.24 8.81
C ARG A 179 -8.86 11.81 8.21
N VAL A 180 -8.88 13.10 7.89
CA VAL A 180 -7.76 13.82 7.26
C VAL A 180 -6.49 13.74 8.11
N SER A 181 -6.58 13.91 9.43
CA SER A 181 -5.46 13.72 10.37
C SER A 181 -4.79 12.34 10.24
N GLU A 182 -5.58 11.30 10.01
CA GLU A 182 -5.12 9.91 9.94
C GLU A 182 -4.45 9.61 8.60
N HIS A 183 -5.01 10.15 7.51
CA HIS A 183 -4.37 10.19 6.19
C HIS A 183 -2.97 10.81 6.29
N VAL A 184 -2.85 11.98 6.92
CA VAL A 184 -1.55 12.66 7.08
C VAL A 184 -0.53 11.78 7.83
N VAL A 185 -0.91 11.18 8.96
CA VAL A 185 0.00 10.33 9.74
C VAL A 185 0.39 9.06 8.99
N LYS A 186 -0.54 8.43 8.28
CA LYS A 186 -0.20 7.25 7.46
C LYS A 186 0.69 7.62 6.28
N THR A 187 0.47 8.77 5.65
CA THR A 187 1.31 9.30 4.57
C THR A 187 2.74 9.53 5.07
N MET A 188 2.92 10.11 6.26
CA MET A 188 4.23 10.26 6.89
C MET A 188 4.88 8.90 7.19
N MET A 189 4.11 7.92 7.68
CA MET A 189 4.62 6.58 7.92
C MET A 189 5.02 5.88 6.60
N LEU A 190 4.26 6.05 5.53
CA LEU A 190 4.61 5.57 4.19
C LEU A 190 5.92 6.19 3.72
N ALA A 191 6.11 7.51 3.89
CA ALA A 191 7.37 8.18 3.56
C ALA A 191 8.58 7.61 4.34
N LEU A 192 8.41 7.30 5.63
CA LEU A 192 9.45 6.64 6.45
C LEU A 192 9.76 5.21 5.96
N LEU A 193 8.74 4.45 5.53
CA LEU A 193 8.93 3.10 4.98
C LEU A 193 9.65 3.15 3.63
N MET A 194 9.27 4.10 2.78
CA MET A 194 9.91 4.36 1.49
C MET A 194 11.39 4.75 1.67
N GLU A 195 11.70 5.68 2.58
CA GLU A 195 13.09 6.02 2.89
C GLU A 195 13.86 4.83 3.43
N SER A 196 13.27 4.05 4.34
CA SER A 196 13.96 2.92 4.93
C SER A 196 14.38 1.92 3.86
N GLU A 197 13.45 1.49 3.01
CA GLU A 197 13.70 0.38 2.09
C GLU A 197 14.46 0.82 0.83
N PHE A 198 14.28 2.05 0.36
CA PHE A 198 14.86 2.51 -0.91
C PHE A 198 15.98 3.55 -0.76
N GLN A 199 16.10 4.20 0.39
CA GLN A 199 17.21 5.09 0.77
C GLN A 199 17.53 6.18 -0.27
N TYR A 200 16.48 6.85 -0.76
CA TYR A 200 16.64 7.98 -1.68
C TYR A 200 17.47 9.11 -1.03
N PRO A 201 18.30 9.83 -1.79
CA PRO A 201 19.09 10.95 -1.28
C PRO A 201 18.22 12.21 -1.14
N LEU A 202 17.23 12.17 -0.25
CA LEU A 202 16.26 13.25 -0.01
C LEU A 202 16.37 13.79 1.41
N ASP A 203 15.95 15.04 1.61
CA ASP A 203 15.78 15.60 2.95
C ASP A 203 14.47 15.14 3.58
N MET A 204 14.55 14.07 4.38
CA MET A 204 13.39 13.56 5.11
C MET A 204 12.87 14.51 6.19
N ASP A 205 13.68 15.42 6.72
CA ASP A 205 13.18 16.40 7.67
C ASP A 205 12.21 17.37 6.97
N ARG A 206 12.63 17.87 5.80
CA ARG A 206 11.78 18.70 4.92
C ARG A 206 10.52 17.98 4.46
N ILE A 207 10.63 16.73 4.00
CA ILE A 207 9.49 15.92 3.53
C ILE A 207 8.47 15.72 4.65
N LEU A 208 8.90 15.33 5.85
CA LEU A 208 7.98 15.10 6.96
C LEU A 208 7.31 16.39 7.44
N GLN A 209 8.02 17.52 7.43
CA GLN A 209 7.43 18.83 7.69
C GLN A 209 6.39 19.23 6.63
N MET A 210 6.67 18.93 5.36
CA MET A 210 5.74 19.21 4.25
C MET A 210 4.47 18.37 4.37
N LEU A 211 4.62 17.08 4.65
CA LEU A 211 3.51 16.15 4.82
C LEU A 211 2.64 16.47 6.05
N ILE A 212 3.19 16.91 7.19
CA ILE A 212 2.32 17.22 8.34
C ILE A 212 1.39 18.41 8.08
N ILE A 213 1.81 19.35 7.23
CA ILE A 213 1.04 20.57 6.94
C ILE A 213 0.30 20.56 5.61
N HIS A 214 0.53 19.62 4.67
CA HIS A 214 -0.01 19.74 3.31
C HIS A 214 -1.54 19.95 3.25
N GLU A 215 -2.30 19.35 4.17
CA GLU A 215 -3.76 19.52 4.28
C GLU A 215 -4.21 20.77 5.07
N THR A 216 -3.32 21.74 5.32
CA THR A 216 -3.63 22.96 6.10
C THR A 216 -4.80 23.74 5.50
N GLY A 217 -4.92 23.78 4.17
CA GLY A 217 -6.03 24.45 3.47
C GLY A 217 -7.40 23.88 3.85
N GLU A 218 -7.49 22.56 4.01
CA GLU A 218 -8.74 21.86 4.32
C GLU A 218 -9.37 22.26 5.67
N THR A 219 -8.57 22.85 6.58
CA THR A 219 -9.07 23.40 7.86
C THR A 219 -10.13 24.49 7.68
N LEU A 220 -10.17 25.13 6.50
CA LEU A 220 -11.08 26.22 6.17
C LEU A 220 -12.05 25.88 5.04
N ILE A 221 -11.61 25.14 4.02
CA ILE A 221 -12.42 24.88 2.82
C ILE A 221 -12.96 23.45 2.75
N GLY A 222 -12.54 22.58 3.67
CA GLY A 222 -12.82 21.14 3.64
C GLY A 222 -11.98 20.39 2.61
N ASP A 223 -12.16 19.07 2.58
CA ASP A 223 -11.53 18.15 1.63
C ASP A 223 -12.34 18.16 0.33
N ILE A 224 -11.79 18.82 -0.70
CA ILE A 224 -12.35 18.98 -2.05
C ILE A 224 -11.80 17.86 -2.93
N THR A 225 -12.69 17.06 -3.50
CA THR A 225 -12.34 15.92 -4.34
C THR A 225 -12.36 16.26 -5.83
N PRO A 226 -11.76 15.41 -6.69
CA PRO A 226 -11.87 15.54 -8.15
C PRO A 226 -13.31 15.44 -8.70
N PHE A 227 -14.29 15.09 -7.86
CA PHE A 227 -15.68 14.88 -8.25
C PHE A 227 -16.60 16.06 -7.88
N ASP A 228 -16.08 17.08 -7.20
CA ASP A 228 -16.85 18.23 -6.72
C ASP A 228 -17.02 19.35 -7.75
N GLY A 229 -16.55 19.15 -8.98
CA GLY A 229 -16.75 20.10 -10.10
C GLY A 229 -15.93 21.38 -10.01
N VAL A 230 -14.87 21.39 -9.20
CA VAL A 230 -13.88 22.47 -9.12
C VAL A 230 -12.71 22.13 -10.05
N THR A 231 -12.29 23.07 -10.88
CA THR A 231 -11.11 22.90 -11.75
C THR A 231 -9.82 22.94 -10.94
N ASP A 232 -8.75 22.34 -11.46
CA ASP A 232 -7.44 22.33 -10.78
C ASP A 232 -6.93 23.75 -10.50
N GLU A 233 -7.11 24.69 -11.42
CA GLU A 233 -6.71 26.09 -11.24
C GLU A 233 -7.53 26.79 -10.13
N GLN A 234 -8.85 26.58 -10.09
CA GLN A 234 -9.71 27.14 -9.06
C GLN A 234 -9.40 26.54 -7.68
N LYS A 235 -9.20 25.21 -7.63
CA LYS A 235 -8.83 24.49 -6.41
C LYS A 235 -7.54 25.07 -5.84
N LYS A 236 -6.50 25.22 -6.67
CA LYS A 236 -5.22 25.81 -6.28
C LYS A 236 -5.37 27.23 -5.73
N GLU A 237 -6.14 28.10 -6.39
CA GLU A 237 -6.34 29.47 -5.92
C GLU A 237 -7.04 29.51 -4.54
N ILE A 238 -8.10 28.72 -4.37
CA ILE A 238 -8.86 28.65 -3.11
C ILE A 238 -8.00 28.05 -2.00
N GLU A 239 -7.22 27.01 -2.28
CA GLU A 239 -6.31 26.36 -1.34
C GLU A 239 -5.20 27.29 -0.87
N HIS A 240 -4.53 27.99 -1.78
CA HIS A 240 -3.47 28.94 -1.43
C HIS A 240 -3.99 30.07 -0.50
N GLN A 241 -5.19 30.58 -0.76
CA GLN A 241 -5.84 31.57 0.10
C GLN A 241 -6.17 30.99 1.49
N ALA A 242 -6.68 29.75 1.51
CA ALA A 242 -6.99 29.05 2.75
C ALA A 242 -5.74 28.77 3.58
N MET A 243 -4.68 28.24 2.98
CA MET A 243 -3.36 28.01 3.59
C MET A 243 -2.82 29.30 4.21
N THR A 244 -2.79 30.39 3.44
CA THR A 244 -2.33 31.72 3.89
C THR A 244 -3.06 32.19 5.15
N LYS A 245 -4.38 31.97 5.20
CA LYS A 245 -5.23 32.35 6.33
C LYS A 245 -5.08 31.40 7.52
N ALA A 246 -4.94 30.09 7.27
CA ALA A 246 -4.83 29.07 8.30
C ALA A 246 -3.49 29.14 9.04
N VAL A 247 -2.37 29.33 8.34
CA VAL A 247 -1.05 29.57 8.95
C VAL A 247 -1.08 30.83 9.84
N GLY A 248 -1.78 31.88 9.41
CA GLY A 248 -1.99 33.11 10.18
C GLY A 248 -0.68 33.80 10.52
N ARG A 249 -0.35 34.00 11.80
CA ARG A 249 0.80 34.82 12.24
C ARG A 249 1.84 34.04 13.06
N LEU A 250 2.02 32.75 12.79
CA LEU A 250 3.11 31.97 13.37
C LEU A 250 4.48 32.62 13.07
N SER A 251 5.44 32.44 13.98
CA SER A 251 6.75 33.13 13.96
C SER A 251 7.58 32.90 12.69
N TYR A 252 7.40 31.76 12.03
CA TYR A 252 8.10 31.36 10.81
C TYR A 252 7.14 31.09 9.65
N ARG A 253 6.00 31.80 9.66
CA ARG A 253 4.92 31.75 8.67
C ARG A 253 5.40 31.63 7.23
N ASP A 254 6.34 32.47 6.79
CA ASP A 254 6.72 32.51 5.38
C ASP A 254 7.39 31.20 4.95
N ALA A 255 8.20 30.57 5.82
CA ALA A 255 8.79 29.27 5.55
C ALA A 255 7.74 28.13 5.48
N LEU A 256 6.64 28.23 6.24
CA LEU A 256 5.51 27.30 6.15
C LEU A 256 4.75 27.47 4.83
N LEU A 257 4.49 28.71 4.42
CA LEU A 257 3.81 28.99 3.15
C LEU A 257 4.67 28.58 1.95
N ASP A 258 5.97 28.85 2.00
CA ASP A 258 6.90 28.39 0.97
C ASP A 258 6.86 26.86 0.84
N MET A 259 6.79 26.14 1.96
CA MET A 259 6.69 24.67 1.96
C MET A 259 5.36 24.16 1.39
N LEU A 260 4.24 24.80 1.74
CA LEU A 260 2.92 24.48 1.22
C LEU A 260 2.84 24.72 -0.30
N PHE A 261 3.32 25.87 -0.75
CA PHE A 261 3.34 26.20 -2.18
C PHE A 261 4.34 25.33 -2.95
N GLU A 262 5.46 24.94 -2.34
CA GLU A 262 6.41 23.99 -2.92
C GLU A 262 5.75 22.61 -3.15
N PHE A 263 4.98 22.11 -2.19
CA PHE A 263 4.19 20.88 -2.33
C PHE A 263 3.22 20.96 -3.51
N ASP A 264 2.42 22.03 -3.58
CA ASP A 264 1.44 22.24 -4.66
C ASP A 264 2.07 22.53 -6.03
N GLU A 265 3.33 22.95 -6.07
CA GLU A 265 4.09 23.11 -7.31
C GLU A 265 4.70 21.78 -7.79
N GLY A 266 5.08 20.88 -6.88
CA GLY A 266 5.58 19.55 -7.20
C GLY A 266 6.87 19.51 -8.03
N LYS A 267 7.68 20.57 -7.99
CA LYS A 267 8.88 20.72 -8.85
C LYS A 267 10.17 20.21 -8.22
N THR A 268 10.28 20.27 -6.89
CA THR A 268 11.44 19.74 -6.16
C THR A 268 11.31 18.24 -5.98
N ASP A 269 12.43 17.56 -5.72
CA ASP A 269 12.41 16.11 -5.53
C ASP A 269 11.68 15.74 -4.24
N GLU A 270 11.86 16.53 -3.19
CA GLU A 270 11.16 16.41 -1.92
C GLU A 270 9.65 16.59 -2.08
N ALA A 271 9.20 17.66 -2.77
CA ALA A 271 7.78 17.90 -3.01
C ALA A 271 7.14 16.81 -3.88
N ARG A 272 7.84 16.38 -4.93
CA ARG A 272 7.36 15.29 -5.80
C ARG A 272 7.26 13.97 -5.06
N PHE A 273 8.26 13.64 -4.23
CA PHE A 273 8.22 12.45 -3.38
C PHE A 273 7.09 12.52 -2.35
N ALA A 274 6.91 13.66 -1.68
CA ALA A 274 5.83 13.88 -0.73
C ALA A 274 4.44 13.74 -1.40
N TYR A 275 4.27 14.34 -2.58
CA TYR A 275 3.06 14.21 -3.39
C TYR A 275 2.79 12.76 -3.80
N PHE A 276 3.82 12.00 -4.16
CA PHE A 276 3.68 10.58 -4.47
C PHE A 276 3.26 9.75 -3.26
N CYS A 277 3.78 10.07 -2.06
CA CYS A 277 3.33 9.47 -0.81
C CYS A 277 1.85 9.81 -0.52
N ASP A 278 1.42 11.07 -0.69
CA ASP A 278 0.01 11.49 -0.51
C ASP A 278 -0.93 10.65 -1.39
N LYS A 279 -0.62 10.56 -2.69
CA LYS A 279 -1.44 9.79 -3.63
C LYS A 279 -1.42 8.29 -3.33
N LEU A 280 -0.25 7.74 -3.03
CA LEU A 280 -0.13 6.31 -2.80
C LEU A 280 -0.81 5.89 -1.48
N ASP A 281 -0.84 6.75 -0.46
CA ASP A 281 -1.59 6.47 0.77
C ASP A 281 -3.09 6.28 0.49
N ALA A 282 -3.70 7.21 -0.26
CA ALA A 282 -5.11 7.12 -0.63
C ALA A 282 -5.41 5.85 -1.45
N ASP A 283 -4.53 5.52 -2.40
CA ASP A 283 -4.60 4.31 -3.21
C ASP A 283 -4.52 3.03 -2.38
N LEU A 284 -3.56 2.95 -1.47
CA LEU A 284 -3.40 1.80 -0.57
C LEU A 284 -4.57 1.70 0.43
N GLN A 285 -5.12 2.83 0.87
CA GLN A 285 -6.32 2.85 1.71
C GLN A 285 -7.55 2.31 0.97
N ALA A 286 -7.75 2.70 -0.30
CA ALA A 286 -8.78 2.12 -1.15
C ALA A 286 -8.61 0.61 -1.28
N LYS A 287 -7.37 0.14 -1.44
CA LYS A 287 -7.04 -1.29 -1.49
C LYS A 287 -7.34 -2.02 -0.17
N ILE A 288 -7.01 -1.42 0.97
CA ILE A 288 -7.36 -1.96 2.29
C ILE A 288 -8.88 -2.15 2.41
N TYR A 289 -9.66 -1.15 2.02
CA TYR A 289 -11.12 -1.26 2.03
C TYR A 289 -11.65 -2.35 1.09
N GLN A 290 -11.04 -2.51 -0.09
CA GLN A 290 -11.36 -3.61 -1.00
C GLN A 290 -11.07 -4.98 -0.35
N ASP A 291 -9.88 -5.17 0.20
CA ASP A 291 -9.43 -6.46 0.75
C ASP A 291 -10.18 -6.87 2.02
N GLN A 292 -10.68 -5.88 2.77
CA GLN A 292 -11.61 -6.09 3.89
C GLN A 292 -13.06 -6.29 3.45
N LYS A 293 -13.37 -6.23 2.15
CA LYS A 293 -14.71 -6.35 1.57
C LYS A 293 -15.68 -5.26 2.06
N LEU A 294 -15.15 -4.06 2.28
CA LEU A 294 -15.93 -2.90 2.77
C LEU A 294 -16.47 -2.02 1.65
N GLN A 295 -16.12 -2.28 0.39
CA GLN A 295 -16.66 -1.52 -0.74
C GLN A 295 -18.08 -2.00 -1.13
N HIS A 296 -18.91 -1.07 -1.61
CA HIS A 296 -20.15 -1.42 -2.31
C HIS A 296 -19.85 -1.91 -3.73
N SER A 297 -20.75 -2.72 -4.28
CA SER A 297 -20.76 -3.01 -5.72
C SER A 297 -20.85 -1.70 -6.49
N LEU A 298 -20.12 -1.58 -7.61
CA LEU A 298 -20.22 -0.40 -8.48
C LEU A 298 -21.63 -0.22 -9.08
N ASN A 299 -22.45 -1.28 -9.08
CA ASN A 299 -23.83 -1.25 -9.58
C ASN A 299 -24.87 -0.85 -8.52
N ASP A 300 -24.49 -0.91 -7.23
CA ASP A 300 -25.40 -0.64 -6.10
C ASP A 300 -25.11 0.73 -5.46
N GLN A 301 -24.89 1.74 -6.31
CA GLN A 301 -24.50 3.10 -5.92
C GLN A 301 -25.21 4.15 -6.79
N SER A 302 -26.55 4.10 -6.80
CA SER A 302 -27.36 5.18 -7.39
C SER A 302 -27.10 6.48 -6.61
N ASP A 303 -26.93 7.60 -7.32
CA ASP A 303 -26.66 8.93 -6.77
C ASP A 303 -25.23 9.19 -6.23
N ASN A 304 -24.26 8.31 -6.55
CA ASN A 304 -22.85 8.55 -6.24
C ASN A 304 -22.23 9.57 -7.23
N VAL A 305 -21.68 10.66 -6.71
CA VAL A 305 -21.11 11.79 -7.47
C VAL A 305 -19.90 11.38 -8.32
N VAL A 306 -19.17 10.35 -7.91
CA VAL A 306 -18.04 9.78 -8.68
C VAL A 306 -18.50 9.35 -10.06
N PHE A 307 -19.69 8.76 -10.17
CA PHE A 307 -20.20 8.30 -11.46
C PHE A 307 -20.84 9.43 -12.29
N ALA A 308 -20.83 10.68 -11.84
CA ALA A 308 -21.08 11.83 -12.71
C ALA A 308 -19.83 12.21 -13.54
N ASN A 309 -18.64 11.75 -13.13
CA ASN A 309 -17.39 12.00 -13.84
C ASN A 309 -17.23 11.05 -15.04
N GLU A 310 -16.99 11.62 -16.22
CA GLU A 310 -16.89 10.86 -17.48
C GLU A 310 -15.73 9.84 -17.48
N LYS A 311 -14.59 10.18 -16.86
CA LYS A 311 -13.43 9.27 -16.78
C LYS A 311 -13.77 8.04 -15.92
N ALA A 312 -14.44 8.25 -14.78
CA ALA A 312 -14.87 7.16 -13.91
C ALA A 312 -15.91 6.25 -14.58
N GLN A 313 -16.89 6.82 -15.30
CA GLN A 313 -17.85 6.04 -16.07
C GLN A 313 -17.16 5.18 -17.13
N LYS A 314 -16.24 5.77 -17.90
CA LYS A 314 -15.50 5.04 -18.94
C LYS A 314 -14.68 3.88 -18.39
N ILE A 315 -14.03 4.06 -17.24
CA ILE A 315 -13.27 3.00 -16.58
C ILE A 315 -14.20 1.87 -16.11
N LYS A 316 -15.36 2.21 -15.55
CA LYS A 316 -16.40 1.24 -15.18
C LYS A 316 -16.91 0.45 -16.40
N GLU A 317 -17.19 1.14 -17.51
CA GLU A 317 -17.61 0.52 -18.78
C GLU A 317 -16.54 -0.40 -19.38
N ASN A 318 -15.26 -0.08 -19.16
CA ASN A 318 -14.11 -0.88 -19.58
C ASN A 318 -13.81 -2.08 -18.66
N GLY A 319 -14.73 -2.44 -17.75
CA GLY A 319 -14.67 -3.68 -16.99
C GLY A 319 -14.12 -3.56 -15.57
N ALA A 320 -13.95 -2.34 -15.03
CA ALA A 320 -13.64 -2.19 -13.61
C ALA A 320 -14.74 -2.82 -12.74
N SER A 321 -14.33 -3.61 -11.75
CA SER A 321 -15.21 -4.43 -10.93
C SER A 321 -15.35 -3.90 -9.50
N THR A 322 -14.35 -3.14 -9.03
CA THR A 322 -14.31 -2.55 -7.69
C THR A 322 -14.04 -1.05 -7.74
N ALA A 323 -14.25 -0.35 -6.62
CA ALA A 323 -13.86 1.05 -6.51
C ALA A 323 -12.33 1.22 -6.64
N PHE A 324 -11.57 0.25 -6.12
CA PHE A 324 -10.11 0.27 -6.24
C PHE A 324 -9.63 0.07 -7.69
N ASP A 325 -10.33 -0.71 -8.52
CA ASP A 325 -10.00 -0.81 -9.96
C ASP A 325 -10.11 0.56 -10.65
N ILE A 326 -11.07 1.40 -10.22
CA ILE A 326 -11.21 2.76 -10.73
C ILE A 326 -10.07 3.65 -10.23
N TRP A 327 -9.77 3.65 -8.92
CA TRP A 327 -8.60 4.36 -8.36
C TRP A 327 -7.32 4.00 -9.10
N TYR A 328 -7.06 2.70 -9.26
CA TYR A 328 -5.89 2.20 -9.97
C TYR A 328 -5.77 2.77 -11.38
N ALA A 329 -6.86 2.76 -12.15
CA ALA A 329 -6.86 3.32 -13.49
C ALA A 329 -6.77 4.86 -13.52
N PHE A 330 -7.18 5.56 -12.45
CA PHE A 330 -7.04 7.00 -12.34
C PHE A 330 -5.60 7.43 -12.13
N ASP A 331 -4.92 6.77 -11.19
CA ASP A 331 -3.69 7.26 -10.59
C ASP A 331 -2.43 6.51 -11.07
N HIS A 332 -2.58 5.39 -11.80
CA HIS A 332 -1.44 4.64 -12.34
C HIS A 332 -0.48 5.51 -13.18
N GLU A 333 -1.02 6.46 -13.95
CA GLU A 333 -0.22 7.35 -14.78
C GLU A 333 0.58 8.40 -13.98
N ILE A 334 0.29 8.59 -12.69
CA ILE A 334 1.08 9.46 -11.79
C ILE A 334 2.51 8.90 -11.65
N TYR A 335 2.65 7.57 -11.60
CA TYR A 335 3.92 6.92 -11.25
C TYR A 335 4.62 6.23 -12.42
N LYS A 336 3.87 5.80 -13.44
CA LYS A 336 4.28 4.82 -14.46
C LYS A 336 5.62 5.10 -15.14
N ASP A 337 5.93 6.37 -15.41
CA ASP A 337 7.11 6.77 -16.17
C ASP A 337 8.13 7.56 -15.33
N ASP A 338 7.99 7.52 -13.99
CA ASP A 338 8.94 8.19 -13.11
C ASP A 338 10.28 7.45 -13.06
N GLN A 339 11.33 8.11 -13.56
CA GLN A 339 12.70 7.58 -13.54
C GLN A 339 13.40 7.71 -12.18
N LYS A 340 12.94 8.63 -11.34
CA LYS A 340 13.57 8.97 -10.07
C LYS A 340 13.01 8.16 -8.90
N PHE A 341 11.69 7.92 -8.93
CA PHE A 341 10.99 7.13 -7.91
C PHE A 341 10.16 5.98 -8.52
N PRO A 342 10.77 5.10 -9.33
CA PRO A 342 10.04 4.03 -10.03
C PRO A 342 9.35 3.03 -9.09
N GLU A 343 9.79 2.94 -7.84
CA GLU A 343 9.26 2.02 -6.85
C GLU A 343 7.82 2.34 -6.43
N PHE A 344 7.32 3.59 -6.59
CA PHE A 344 5.91 3.89 -6.37
C PHE A 344 5.00 3.14 -7.36
N SER A 345 5.38 3.10 -8.63
CA SER A 345 4.67 2.31 -9.65
C SER A 345 4.70 0.82 -9.31
N MET A 346 5.85 0.32 -8.86
CA MET A 346 5.98 -1.07 -8.41
C MET A 346 5.08 -1.39 -7.22
N LEU A 347 5.06 -0.53 -6.20
CA LEU A 347 4.20 -0.69 -5.01
C LEU A 347 2.73 -0.69 -5.38
N PHE A 348 2.30 0.25 -6.21
CA PHE A 348 0.90 0.36 -6.57
C PHE A 348 0.42 -0.86 -7.36
N LYS A 349 1.23 -1.30 -8.35
CA LYS A 349 0.98 -2.53 -9.08
C LYS A 349 0.92 -3.75 -8.15
N MET A 350 1.87 -3.87 -7.23
CA MET A 350 1.94 -4.99 -6.29
C MET A 350 0.77 -4.98 -5.31
N ALA A 351 0.33 -3.80 -4.87
CA ALA A 351 -0.87 -3.66 -4.08
C ALA A 351 -2.09 -4.18 -4.86
N ARG A 352 -2.29 -3.75 -6.12
CA ARG A 352 -3.40 -4.23 -6.97
C ARG A 352 -3.43 -5.76 -7.09
N ASP A 353 -2.26 -6.36 -7.30
CA ASP A 353 -2.15 -7.77 -7.64
C ASP A 353 -2.21 -8.73 -6.45
N ASN A 354 -2.16 -8.20 -5.23
CA ASN A 354 -2.12 -8.97 -4.00
C ASN A 354 -3.27 -8.64 -3.06
N ASN A 355 -3.51 -9.51 -2.07
CA ASN A 355 -4.28 -9.11 -0.90
C ASN A 355 -3.30 -8.63 0.17
N LEU A 356 -3.45 -7.37 0.58
CA LEU A 356 -2.50 -6.71 1.48
C LEU A 356 -2.43 -7.37 2.88
N PHE A 357 -3.47 -8.08 3.32
CA PHE A 357 -3.49 -8.78 4.60
C PHE A 357 -2.81 -10.16 4.57
N HIS A 358 -2.52 -10.70 3.37
CA HIS A 358 -1.92 -12.03 3.19
C HIS A 358 -0.46 -11.98 2.74
N LEU A 359 0.17 -10.80 2.72
CA LEU A 359 1.58 -10.62 2.31
C LEU A 359 2.59 -11.38 3.19
N HIS A 360 2.21 -11.73 4.42
CA HIS A 360 3.03 -12.43 5.40
C HIS A 360 3.13 -13.95 5.14
N GLU A 361 2.34 -14.51 4.23
CA GLU A 361 2.41 -15.91 3.80
C GLU A 361 3.64 -16.19 2.91
N GLY A 362 4.55 -15.21 2.80
CA GLY A 362 5.83 -15.33 2.11
C GLY A 362 5.74 -15.15 0.60
N VAL A 363 4.56 -14.85 0.05
CA VAL A 363 4.39 -14.74 -1.40
C VAL A 363 3.82 -13.39 -1.81
N LEU A 364 4.65 -12.61 -2.50
CA LEU A 364 4.16 -11.57 -3.40
C LEU A 364 3.80 -12.22 -4.73
N LYS A 365 2.54 -12.10 -5.13
CA LYS A 365 2.07 -12.42 -6.47
C LYS A 365 2.49 -11.29 -7.39
N GLU A 366 3.21 -11.61 -8.43
CA GLU A 366 3.51 -10.67 -9.50
C GLU A 366 2.69 -11.06 -10.71
N LYS A 367 1.73 -10.22 -11.11
CA LYS A 367 1.13 -10.37 -12.43
C LYS A 367 2.06 -9.73 -13.45
N VAL A 368 2.45 -10.50 -14.46
CA VAL A 368 3.08 -9.95 -15.67
C VAL A 368 1.95 -9.52 -16.57
N GLU A 369 1.99 -8.26 -16.96
CA GLU A 369 1.05 -7.71 -17.91
C GLU A 369 1.54 -8.11 -19.30
N LEU A 370 0.78 -8.98 -19.94
CA LEU A 370 0.92 -9.28 -21.36
C LEU A 370 0.01 -8.33 -22.12
N THR A 371 0.47 -7.84 -23.27
CA THR A 371 -0.45 -7.25 -24.24
C THR A 371 -1.48 -8.30 -24.68
N GLU A 372 -2.66 -7.88 -25.15
CA GLU A 372 -3.70 -8.82 -25.63
C GLU A 372 -3.13 -9.81 -26.68
N LYS A 373 -2.26 -9.31 -27.56
CA LYS A 373 -1.60 -10.09 -28.60
C LYS A 373 -0.61 -11.12 -28.03
N GLU A 374 0.19 -10.74 -27.04
CA GLU A 374 1.11 -11.67 -26.36
C GLU A 374 0.32 -12.74 -25.57
N HIS A 375 -0.76 -12.33 -24.90
CA HIS A 375 -1.63 -13.25 -24.16
C HIS A 375 -2.29 -14.27 -25.08
N GLU A 376 -2.89 -13.83 -26.19
CA GLU A 376 -3.52 -14.72 -27.17
C GLU A 376 -2.50 -15.69 -27.79
N SER A 377 -1.32 -15.18 -28.15
CA SER A 377 -0.23 -15.98 -28.72
C SER A 377 0.21 -17.09 -27.76
N LEU A 378 0.48 -16.75 -26.50
CA LEU A 378 0.92 -17.70 -25.48
C LEU A 378 -0.17 -18.73 -25.13
N THR A 379 -1.42 -18.29 -25.01
CA THR A 379 -2.56 -19.17 -24.71
C THR A 379 -2.82 -20.16 -25.82
N ASN A 380 -2.83 -19.71 -27.08
CA ASN A 380 -3.03 -20.59 -28.23
C ASN A 380 -1.90 -21.62 -28.36
N LEU A 381 -0.66 -21.20 -28.10
CA LEU A 381 0.53 -22.05 -28.14
C LEU A 381 0.48 -23.14 -27.06
N ILE A 382 0.20 -22.79 -25.81
CA ILE A 382 0.05 -23.78 -24.73
C ILE A 382 -1.11 -24.73 -25.02
N THR A 383 -2.25 -24.19 -25.45
CA THR A 383 -3.46 -24.98 -25.72
C THR A 383 -3.24 -26.00 -26.84
N SER A 384 -2.54 -25.63 -27.92
CA SER A 384 -2.33 -26.56 -29.04
C SER A 384 -1.55 -27.79 -28.62
N GLU A 385 -0.48 -27.61 -27.84
CA GLU A 385 0.37 -28.72 -27.40
C GLU A 385 -0.27 -29.52 -26.26
N VAL A 386 -0.97 -28.87 -25.32
CA VAL A 386 -1.67 -29.57 -24.22
C VAL A 386 -2.82 -30.42 -24.74
N ASN A 387 -3.55 -29.97 -25.76
CA ASN A 387 -4.61 -30.79 -26.37
C ASN A 387 -4.04 -32.08 -26.98
N ALA A 388 -2.88 -32.03 -27.63
CA ALA A 388 -2.24 -33.24 -28.15
C ALA A 388 -1.84 -34.21 -27.04
N LEU A 389 -1.40 -33.70 -25.88
CA LEU A 389 -1.07 -34.51 -24.71
C LEU A 389 -2.30 -35.12 -24.04
N TYR A 390 -3.45 -34.44 -24.10
CA TYR A 390 -4.69 -34.99 -23.55
C TYR A 390 -5.13 -36.26 -24.27
N GLU A 391 -4.93 -36.34 -25.58
CA GLU A 391 -5.30 -37.53 -26.37
C GLU A 391 -4.33 -38.71 -26.16
N ASP A 392 -3.20 -38.51 -25.47
CA ASP A 392 -2.23 -39.58 -25.21
C ASP A 392 -2.64 -40.43 -24.00
N ASP A 393 -2.91 -41.72 -24.23
CA ASP A 393 -3.31 -42.67 -23.20
C ASP A 393 -2.27 -42.89 -22.10
N ASN A 394 -1.00 -42.54 -22.32
CA ASN A 394 0.06 -42.68 -21.33
C ASN A 394 0.25 -41.43 -20.48
N VAL A 395 -0.31 -40.30 -20.90
CA VAL A 395 -0.34 -39.06 -20.11
C VAL A 395 -1.52 -39.13 -19.15
N ASP A 396 -1.22 -39.00 -17.87
CA ASP A 396 -2.22 -39.08 -16.80
C ASP A 396 -2.72 -37.68 -16.39
N CYS A 397 -1.79 -36.75 -16.23
CA CYS A 397 -2.07 -35.40 -15.74
C CYS A 397 -1.14 -34.40 -16.40
N VAL A 398 -1.66 -33.21 -16.69
CA VAL A 398 -0.83 -32.06 -17.06
C VAL A 398 -1.17 -30.92 -16.12
N TYR A 399 -0.14 -30.35 -15.52
CA TYR A 399 -0.27 -29.14 -14.73
C TYR A 399 0.74 -28.10 -15.19
N MET A 400 0.38 -26.85 -15.00
CA MET A 400 1.20 -25.71 -15.36
C MET A 400 1.66 -25.01 -14.10
N THR A 401 2.96 -24.79 -13.99
CA THR A 401 3.60 -24.07 -12.90
C THR A 401 4.18 -22.79 -13.45
N SER A 402 4.09 -21.71 -12.69
CA SER A 402 4.73 -20.43 -13.03
C SER A 402 5.80 -20.10 -11.99
N GLU A 403 6.96 -19.63 -12.45
CA GLU A 403 8.12 -19.35 -11.61
C GLU A 403 8.86 -18.12 -12.15
N ARG A 404 9.29 -17.17 -11.31
CA ARG A 404 10.23 -16.11 -11.71
C ARG A 404 11.61 -16.40 -11.10
N GLU A 405 12.64 -16.46 -11.93
CA GLU A 405 14.02 -16.60 -11.45
C GLU A 405 14.58 -15.23 -11.04
N GLU A 406 15.35 -15.17 -9.94
CA GLU A 406 15.80 -13.90 -9.34
C GLU A 406 16.60 -12.99 -10.29
N GLN A 407 17.23 -13.56 -11.32
CA GLN A 407 18.09 -12.88 -12.28
C GLN A 407 17.40 -12.55 -13.61
N LYS A 408 16.14 -12.96 -13.80
CA LYS A 408 15.40 -12.72 -15.05
C LYS A 408 14.37 -11.62 -14.87
N GLU A 409 14.34 -10.69 -15.83
CA GLU A 409 13.34 -9.61 -15.84
C GLU A 409 11.91 -10.14 -16.00
N LYS A 410 11.72 -11.23 -16.75
CA LYS A 410 10.41 -11.90 -16.91
C LYS A 410 10.40 -13.32 -16.32
N GLY A 411 9.19 -13.80 -16.04
CA GLY A 411 8.95 -15.11 -15.46
C GLY A 411 9.10 -16.25 -16.46
N SER A 412 8.91 -17.47 -15.95
CA SER A 412 8.89 -18.70 -16.71
C SER A 412 7.62 -19.48 -16.43
N ILE A 413 7.08 -20.09 -17.47
CA ILE A 413 5.96 -21.02 -17.39
C ILE A 413 6.52 -22.41 -17.69
N ARG A 414 6.30 -23.32 -16.74
CA ARG A 414 6.67 -24.71 -16.82
C ARG A 414 5.42 -25.56 -16.93
N VAL A 415 5.25 -26.24 -18.06
CA VAL A 415 4.18 -27.23 -18.20
C VAL A 415 4.74 -28.62 -17.86
N THR A 416 4.17 -29.27 -16.86
CA THR A 416 4.61 -30.60 -16.42
C THR A 416 3.62 -31.65 -16.87
N VAL A 417 4.14 -32.61 -17.62
CA VAL A 417 3.41 -33.79 -18.09
C VAL A 417 3.71 -34.96 -17.18
N LEU A 418 2.69 -35.44 -16.47
CA LEU A 418 2.77 -36.65 -15.65
C LEU A 418 2.36 -37.86 -16.46
N LEU A 419 3.26 -38.83 -16.55
CA LEU A 419 3.03 -40.10 -17.23
C LEU A 419 2.52 -41.15 -16.26
N LYS A 420 1.66 -42.06 -16.75
CA LYS A 420 1.26 -43.27 -16.03
C LYS A 420 2.49 -44.07 -15.58
N ASN A 421 2.37 -44.78 -14.46
CA ASN A 421 3.46 -45.63 -13.96
C ASN A 421 3.77 -46.75 -14.97
N GLY A 422 5.06 -47.02 -15.18
CA GLY A 422 5.54 -48.08 -16.09
C GLY A 422 5.72 -47.65 -17.54
N VAL A 423 5.47 -46.38 -17.89
CA VAL A 423 5.74 -45.83 -19.22
C VAL A 423 7.26 -45.59 -19.39
N LEU A 424 7.82 -45.79 -20.59
CA LEU A 424 9.24 -45.56 -20.85
C LEU A 424 9.54 -44.06 -21.01
N HIS A 425 10.63 -43.56 -20.42
CA HIS A 425 11.02 -42.15 -20.54
C HIS A 425 11.47 -41.74 -21.96
N PHE A 426 12.17 -42.63 -22.67
CA PHE A 426 12.87 -42.27 -23.91
C PHE A 426 11.97 -41.67 -25.01
N PRO A 427 10.81 -42.27 -25.35
CA PRO A 427 9.90 -41.70 -26.36
C PRO A 427 9.34 -40.32 -25.98
N TYR A 428 9.11 -40.09 -24.69
CA TYR A 428 8.58 -38.83 -24.18
C TYR A 428 9.64 -37.75 -24.11
N ARG A 429 10.91 -38.11 -23.91
CA ARG A 429 12.02 -37.17 -24.05
C ARG A 429 12.00 -36.50 -25.42
N GLU A 430 11.97 -37.30 -26.48
CA GLU A 430 11.98 -36.76 -27.85
C GLU A 430 10.72 -35.95 -28.16
N MET A 431 9.56 -36.39 -27.65
CA MET A 431 8.31 -35.63 -27.80
C MET A 431 8.39 -34.27 -27.12
N ILE A 432 8.85 -34.23 -25.87
CA ILE A 432 8.95 -33.00 -25.08
C ILE A 432 10.03 -32.07 -25.65
N ASP A 433 11.16 -32.60 -26.13
CA ASP A 433 12.20 -31.82 -26.81
C ASP A 433 11.65 -31.16 -28.10
N ARG A 434 10.80 -31.86 -28.87
CA ARG A 434 10.12 -31.29 -30.04
C ARG A 434 9.11 -30.21 -29.67
N ILE A 435 8.33 -30.43 -28.60
CA ILE A 435 7.39 -29.44 -28.07
C ILE A 435 8.17 -28.18 -27.68
N ASN A 436 9.21 -28.31 -26.86
CA ASN A 436 10.06 -27.20 -26.42
C ASN A 436 10.68 -26.43 -27.59
N CYS A 437 11.25 -27.14 -28.58
CA CYS A 437 11.79 -26.49 -29.76
C CYS A 437 10.72 -25.74 -30.57
N THR A 438 9.49 -26.24 -30.59
CA THR A 438 8.35 -25.56 -31.24
C THR A 438 7.92 -24.33 -30.44
N MET A 439 7.89 -24.44 -29.11
CA MET A 439 7.58 -23.32 -28.22
C MET A 439 8.61 -22.21 -28.38
N ASP A 440 9.90 -22.51 -28.28
CA ASP A 440 10.99 -21.52 -28.41
C ASP A 440 10.93 -20.75 -29.73
N LYS A 441 10.52 -21.41 -30.82
CA LYS A 441 10.41 -20.78 -32.15
C LYS A 441 9.16 -19.92 -32.31
N LYS A 442 8.06 -20.27 -31.64
CA LYS A 442 6.75 -19.62 -31.82
C LYS A 442 6.41 -18.63 -30.72
N ASN A 443 7.08 -18.72 -29.59
CA ASN A 443 6.88 -17.83 -28.47
C ASN A 443 7.46 -16.44 -28.81
N SER A 444 6.56 -15.50 -29.05
CA SER A 444 6.90 -14.09 -29.31
C SER A 444 6.93 -13.24 -28.05
N THR A 445 6.73 -13.85 -26.88
CA THR A 445 6.79 -13.18 -25.58
C THR A 445 8.17 -13.34 -24.99
N GLU A 446 8.53 -12.49 -24.04
CA GLU A 446 9.78 -12.66 -23.27
C GLU A 446 9.57 -13.55 -22.02
N ILE A 447 8.44 -14.28 -21.92
CA ILE A 447 8.21 -15.30 -20.89
C ILE A 447 8.83 -16.62 -21.37
N ASP A 448 9.71 -17.22 -20.57
CA ASP A 448 10.28 -18.54 -20.92
C ASP A 448 9.22 -19.63 -20.75
N LEU A 449 8.88 -20.36 -21.82
CA LEU A 449 7.91 -21.45 -21.80
C LEU A 449 8.60 -22.78 -22.07
N TYR A 450 8.52 -23.72 -21.13
CA TYR A 450 9.09 -25.05 -21.34
C TYR A 450 8.25 -26.16 -20.72
N PHE A 451 8.25 -27.29 -21.40
CA PHE A 451 7.60 -28.53 -21.02
C PHE A 451 8.64 -29.45 -20.38
N LYS A 452 8.24 -30.11 -19.30
CA LYS A 452 8.97 -31.22 -18.70
C LYS A 452 8.04 -32.40 -18.51
N TYR A 453 8.61 -33.59 -18.33
CA TYR A 453 7.84 -34.78 -18.03
C TYR A 453 8.46 -35.59 -16.89
N GLY A 454 7.65 -36.41 -16.25
CA GLY A 454 8.09 -37.36 -15.24
C GLY A 454 6.98 -38.33 -14.86
N HIS A 455 7.31 -39.36 -14.07
CA HIS A 455 6.31 -40.27 -13.52
C HIS A 455 5.66 -39.68 -12.27
N VAL A 456 4.42 -40.09 -12.04
CA VAL A 456 3.64 -39.71 -10.86
C VAL A 456 4.41 -40.04 -9.57
N GLN A 457 5.02 -41.22 -9.45
CA GLN A 457 5.78 -41.61 -8.25
C GLN A 457 7.06 -40.80 -7.99
N ASP A 458 7.79 -40.40 -9.04
CA ASP A 458 9.11 -39.74 -8.90
C ASP A 458 9.00 -38.28 -8.48
N ASN A 459 8.01 -37.54 -9.01
CA ASN A 459 7.81 -36.13 -8.65
C ASN A 459 7.11 -35.95 -7.30
N LEU A 460 6.38 -36.97 -6.82
CA LEU A 460 5.76 -36.95 -5.49
C LEU A 460 6.82 -37.13 -4.38
N MET A 461 7.83 -37.99 -4.56
CA MET A 461 8.85 -38.25 -3.53
C MET A 461 9.86 -37.11 -3.31
N VAL A 462 10.03 -36.21 -4.29
CA VAL A 462 10.95 -35.05 -4.21
C VAL A 462 10.33 -33.83 -3.50
N ALA A 463 9.00 -33.80 -3.37
CA ALA A 463 8.27 -32.80 -2.61
C ALA A 463 8.25 -33.06 -1.09
N PHE A 464 8.56 -34.29 -0.64
CA PHE A 464 8.34 -34.72 0.76
C PHE A 464 9.58 -35.24 1.52
N LYS A 465 10.80 -35.06 1.01
CA LYS A 465 12.03 -35.38 1.78
C LYS A 465 12.72 -34.11 2.33
N PRO A 466 12.70 -33.88 3.66
CA PRO A 466 13.56 -32.90 4.29
C PRO A 466 14.92 -33.54 4.55
N GLN A 467 15.89 -33.36 3.65
CA GLN A 467 17.31 -33.58 3.97
C GLN A 467 18.17 -32.49 3.33
N ASP A 468 18.67 -31.60 4.19
CA ASP A 468 19.96 -30.89 4.17
C ASP A 468 20.57 -30.58 2.79
N THR A 469 19.76 -30.02 1.90
CA THR A 469 20.26 -29.36 0.70
C THR A 469 19.75 -27.94 0.71
N ILE A 470 20.70 -27.00 0.65
CA ILE A 470 20.48 -25.58 0.42
C ILE A 470 19.67 -25.47 -0.87
N ARG A 471 18.34 -25.45 -0.74
CA ARG A 471 17.41 -25.31 -1.86
C ARG A 471 17.11 -23.82 -1.97
N ILE A 472 17.57 -23.25 -3.08
CA ILE A 472 17.14 -21.95 -3.60
C ILE A 472 15.61 -21.92 -3.51
N GLU A 473 15.09 -20.99 -2.71
CA GLU A 473 13.67 -20.79 -2.43
C GLU A 473 12.95 -20.45 -3.75
N ARG A 474 12.29 -21.43 -4.36
CA ARG A 474 11.41 -21.22 -5.52
C ARG A 474 9.98 -21.42 -5.08
N LEU A 475 9.26 -20.32 -4.94
CA LEU A 475 7.82 -20.31 -4.70
C LEU A 475 7.08 -20.63 -6.00
N ALA A 476 6.16 -21.60 -6.00
CA ALA A 476 5.55 -22.10 -7.23
C ALA A 476 4.16 -22.72 -6.96
N VAL A 477 3.08 -22.15 -7.51
CA VAL A 477 1.75 -22.81 -7.59
C VAL A 477 1.62 -23.50 -8.94
N SER A 478 0.93 -24.64 -8.92
CA SER A 478 0.62 -25.40 -10.12
C SER A 478 -0.88 -25.46 -10.37
N ASP A 479 -1.32 -24.97 -11.52
CA ASP A 479 -2.67 -25.10 -12.03
C ASP A 479 -2.82 -26.42 -12.79
N ILE A 480 -3.74 -27.28 -12.37
CA ILE A 480 -4.02 -28.53 -13.05
C ILE A 480 -4.84 -28.22 -14.31
N LEU A 481 -4.26 -28.46 -15.49
CA LEU A 481 -4.94 -28.28 -16.78
C LEU A 481 -5.91 -29.44 -17.04
N PHE A 482 -5.48 -30.66 -16.76
CA PHE A 482 -6.34 -31.84 -16.67
C PHE A 482 -5.69 -32.93 -15.82
N ASP A 483 -6.52 -33.81 -15.25
CA ASP A 483 -6.12 -34.93 -14.41
C ASP A 483 -7.07 -36.11 -14.66
N LYS A 484 -6.63 -37.10 -15.44
CA LYS A 484 -7.48 -38.24 -15.87
C LYS A 484 -7.74 -39.21 -14.73
N SER A 485 -6.80 -39.38 -13.81
CA SER A 485 -6.91 -40.30 -12.66
C SER A 485 -7.57 -39.65 -11.44
N GLY A 486 -7.50 -38.32 -11.33
CA GLY A 486 -7.92 -37.57 -10.15
C GLY A 486 -6.93 -37.66 -8.98
N GLU A 487 -5.81 -38.37 -9.15
CA GLU A 487 -4.83 -38.62 -8.11
C GLU A 487 -4.08 -37.34 -7.73
N THR A 488 -3.70 -36.54 -8.73
CA THR A 488 -2.97 -35.28 -8.52
C THR A 488 -3.85 -34.27 -7.77
N THR A 489 -5.12 -34.16 -8.17
CA THR A 489 -6.11 -33.29 -7.54
C THR A 489 -6.33 -33.68 -6.07
N ARG A 490 -6.46 -34.98 -5.79
CA ARG A 490 -6.63 -35.49 -4.43
C ARG A 490 -5.42 -35.17 -3.56
N ILE A 491 -4.21 -35.34 -4.08
CA ILE A 491 -2.97 -35.03 -3.36
C ILE A 491 -2.86 -33.53 -3.09
N GLN A 492 -3.11 -32.68 -4.08
CA GLN A 492 -3.08 -31.23 -3.89
C GLN A 492 -4.03 -30.78 -2.77
N ASN A 493 -5.23 -31.36 -2.70
CA ASN A 493 -6.20 -31.10 -1.64
C ASN A 493 -5.76 -31.63 -0.27
N CYS A 494 -5.13 -32.80 -0.21
CA CYS A 494 -4.57 -33.34 1.04
C CYS A 494 -3.46 -32.44 1.61
N VAL A 495 -2.56 -31.94 0.76
CA VAL A 495 -1.48 -31.02 1.18
C VAL A 495 -2.06 -29.70 1.69
N LYS A 496 -3.06 -29.13 0.98
CA LYS A 496 -3.79 -27.93 1.42
C LYS A 496 -4.47 -28.10 2.79
N ASN A 497 -4.93 -29.31 3.11
CA ASN A 497 -5.67 -29.59 4.35
C ASN A 497 -4.78 -29.97 5.54
N GLN A 498 -3.49 -30.29 5.34
CA GLN A 498 -2.56 -30.67 6.41
C GLN A 498 -1.67 -29.53 6.93
N SER A 499 -1.77 -28.32 6.37
CA SER A 499 -0.89 -27.20 6.70
C SER A 499 -1.32 -26.43 7.96
N ASN A 500 -0.98 -26.96 9.13
CA ASN A 500 -0.51 -26.12 10.25
C ASN A 500 0.99 -25.78 10.11
N LEU A 501 1.59 -26.13 8.97
CA LEU A 501 2.95 -25.84 8.52
C LEU A 501 2.86 -24.96 7.28
N ASN A 502 2.65 -23.65 7.48
CA ASN A 502 2.53 -22.63 6.43
C ASN A 502 3.89 -22.29 5.76
N GLN A 503 4.60 -23.28 5.21
CA GLN A 503 5.92 -23.08 4.55
C GLN A 503 5.97 -23.56 3.10
N HIS A 504 4.83 -23.63 2.42
CA HIS A 504 4.79 -23.94 0.98
C HIS A 504 4.10 -22.81 0.21
N TYR A 505 4.83 -21.71 0.12
CA TYR A 505 5.10 -20.92 -1.07
C TYR A 505 4.19 -21.04 -2.30
N LEU A 506 3.06 -20.33 -2.28
CA LEU A 506 2.13 -20.14 -3.40
C LEU A 506 2.44 -18.89 -4.28
N VAL A 507 3.22 -18.98 -5.36
CA VAL A 507 3.15 -17.96 -6.45
C VAL A 507 1.93 -18.22 -7.32
N ASP A 508 0.89 -17.40 -7.17
CA ASP A 508 -0.11 -17.24 -8.23
C ASP A 508 0.43 -16.23 -9.24
N TYR A 509 0.96 -16.72 -10.35
CA TYR A 509 0.98 -15.95 -11.58
C TYR A 509 -0.39 -16.08 -12.21
N VAL A 510 -1.24 -15.06 -12.03
CA VAL A 510 -2.54 -15.00 -12.71
C VAL A 510 -2.30 -14.33 -14.06
N PRO A 511 -2.29 -15.07 -15.20
CA PRO A 511 -2.31 -14.40 -16.50
C PRO A 511 -3.57 -13.53 -16.57
N PRO A 512 -3.47 -12.30 -17.10
CA PRO A 512 -4.61 -11.41 -17.19
C PRO A 512 -5.65 -12.04 -18.13
N ILE A 513 -6.77 -12.46 -17.57
CA ILE A 513 -8.03 -12.47 -18.32
C ILE A 513 -8.94 -11.57 -17.49
N SER A 514 -9.02 -10.29 -17.86
CA SER A 514 -9.89 -9.28 -17.24
C SER A 514 -11.37 -9.62 -17.37
N GLU A 515 -11.69 -10.63 -18.16
CA GLU A 515 -12.93 -11.38 -18.05
C GLU A 515 -12.54 -12.84 -17.89
N THR A 516 -13.31 -13.66 -17.20
CA THR A 516 -13.41 -15.05 -17.64
C THR A 516 -13.99 -14.98 -19.05
N THR A 517 -13.17 -14.72 -20.09
CA THR A 517 -13.58 -15.14 -21.41
C THR A 517 -13.66 -16.63 -21.23
N LYS A 518 -14.89 -17.12 -21.13
CA LYS A 518 -15.24 -18.53 -21.16
C LYS A 518 -14.86 -19.12 -22.52
N ARG A 519 -13.67 -18.82 -23.06
CA ARG A 519 -12.85 -19.90 -23.57
C ARG A 519 -12.41 -20.71 -22.35
N LYS A 520 -13.37 -21.47 -21.79
CA LYS A 520 -13.06 -22.85 -21.43
C LYS A 520 -12.14 -23.30 -22.55
N LEU A 521 -10.93 -23.75 -22.24
CA LEU A 521 -10.18 -24.62 -23.13
C LEU A 521 -11.23 -25.58 -23.67
N LYS A 522 -11.72 -25.33 -24.89
CA LYS A 522 -12.79 -26.12 -25.48
C LYS A 522 -12.03 -27.33 -25.97
N MET A 523 -11.70 -28.19 -25.03
CA MET A 523 -11.30 -29.54 -25.31
C MET A 523 -12.42 -30.08 -26.19
N LYS A 524 -12.05 -30.62 -27.35
CA LYS A 524 -12.97 -31.56 -27.99
C LYS A 524 -13.13 -32.67 -26.94
N ILE A 525 -14.38 -32.81 -26.51
CA ILE A 525 -14.81 -33.60 -25.35
C ILE A 525 -14.25 -35.01 -25.43
#